data_AF-A0A9E7EEU1-F1
#
_entry.id   AF-A0A9E7EEU1-F1
#
_cell.length_a   1.000
_cell.length_b   1.000
_cell.length_c   1.000
_cell.angle_alpha   90.00
_cell.angle_beta   90.00
_cell.angle_gamma   90.00
#
_symmetry.space_group_name_H-M   'P 1'
#
loop_
_entity.id
_entity.type
_entity.pdbx_description
1 polymer ?
#
loop_
_entity_poly.entity_id
_entity_poly.type
_entity_poly.pdbx_seq_one_letter_code
_entity_poly.pdbx_strand_id
1 'polypeptide(L)'
;MSSRAFSLLQQWRISSSKPPRGRIRSISRLPGGLISGLEVRTSSSLCSSQRLQSATTEAADRDPLRSHNRNGNSIMDEPLPKHKTTGAFQQLPMVMQSMDILSSAQRKARNVSPTKGIQNIAKRERNRGAKQLDALMKVRHEELAVPLRKYMETFPNKQYLHPYERSLIELTFGDGTYEEILGRVDALRKKVVSVGKQHASLCAQSTSKHEAEERLNVGLKKLEEVFQFGRTAVDDLLNVAKTLRAMPVVDPQTPMLCLVGAPNVGKSSLVRILSTGKPEVCNYPFTTRGILMGHIILNYERFQVTDTPGLLTRHDGRHPNNDRNNIERLTLAVLSYLPTAVLYVHDLSGECGTSPDDQFTTYKQIRERFKDHLWLDAVSKCDLLQESPDGTSAPDEIGRYKRFGPDGSIHVSVKSELGIDELKAKVRDLLLSQMARIGSQKSSDIEEAS
;
A
#
# COMPACT_ATOMS: atom_id res chain seq x y z
N MET A 1 -29.95 16.03 58.28
CA MET A 1 -29.38 17.12 59.10
C MET A 1 -27.97 17.40 58.61
N SER A 2 -27.72 18.64 58.14
CA SER A 2 -26.46 19.42 58.10
C SER A 2 -25.12 18.67 58.03
N SER A 3 -24.43 18.65 56.88
CA SER A 3 -23.47 19.66 56.35
C SER A 3 -22.01 19.40 56.74
N ARG A 4 -21.15 19.17 55.72
CA ARG A 4 -19.87 19.89 55.52
C ARG A 4 -19.25 19.49 54.18
N ALA A 5 -19.06 20.50 53.33
CA ALA A 5 -18.34 20.46 52.07
C ALA A 5 -16.83 20.58 52.29
N PHE A 6 -16.03 19.88 51.49
CA PHE A 6 -14.65 20.25 51.19
C PHE A 6 -14.32 19.89 49.73
N SER A 7 -13.92 20.91 48.99
CA SER A 7 -13.32 20.84 47.66
C SER A 7 -11.86 20.39 47.76
N LEU A 8 -11.30 19.82 46.69
CA LEU A 8 -9.87 19.94 46.33
C LEU A 8 -9.61 19.38 44.92
N LEU A 9 -9.39 20.31 43.98
CA LEU A 9 -8.78 20.10 42.68
C LEU A 9 -7.26 19.96 42.88
N GLN A 10 -6.65 18.87 42.40
CA GLN A 10 -5.19 18.75 42.28
C GLN A 10 -4.74 18.98 40.83
N GLN A 11 -4.00 20.07 40.62
CA GLN A 11 -3.06 20.27 39.53
C GLN A 11 -1.63 20.15 40.10
N TRP A 12 -0.80 19.30 39.49
CA TRP A 12 0.62 19.19 39.81
C TRP A 12 1.47 20.00 38.82
N ARG A 13 2.36 20.84 39.37
CA ARG A 13 3.49 21.51 38.71
C ARG A 13 4.79 20.80 39.11
N ILE A 14 5.79 20.78 38.21
CA ILE A 14 7.26 20.94 38.38
C ILE A 14 7.81 21.13 36.95
N SER A 15 8.24 22.34 36.56
CA SER A 15 9.61 22.89 36.54
C SER A 15 10.57 22.21 35.54
N SER A 16 10.95 22.94 34.47
CA SER A 16 12.12 22.63 33.65
C SER A 16 12.97 23.87 33.34
N SER A 17 14.26 23.67 33.54
CA SER A 17 15.47 24.48 33.38
C SER A 17 15.69 25.24 32.06
N LYS A 18 16.42 26.37 32.16
CA LYS A 18 17.07 27.11 31.05
C LYS A 18 18.50 26.59 30.76
N PRO A 19 19.01 26.78 29.53
CA PRO A 19 20.43 26.97 29.25
C PRO A 19 20.76 28.40 28.70
N PRO A 20 22.05 28.77 28.51
CA PRO A 20 22.55 30.10 28.88
C PRO A 20 22.79 31.11 27.74
N ARG A 21 23.12 32.33 28.18
CA ARG A 21 23.31 33.61 27.47
C ARG A 21 24.60 33.70 26.65
N GLY A 22 24.52 34.34 25.49
CA GLY A 22 25.62 35.03 24.79
C GLY A 22 25.20 36.46 24.42
N ARG A 23 26.06 37.44 24.74
CA ARG A 23 25.84 38.90 24.66
C ARG A 23 25.76 39.43 23.21
N ILE A 24 24.86 40.38 22.95
CA ILE A 24 25.01 41.38 21.88
C ILE A 24 24.71 42.77 22.46
N ARG A 25 25.58 43.73 22.12
CA ARG A 25 25.63 45.12 22.59
C ARG A 25 24.60 46.00 21.87
N SER A 26 24.05 46.95 22.61
CA SER A 26 23.27 48.10 22.16
C SER A 26 24.17 49.26 21.71
N ILE A 27 23.88 49.90 20.57
CA ILE A 27 24.15 51.33 20.31
C ILE A 27 22.95 51.92 19.56
N SER A 28 22.58 53.13 19.96
CA SER A 28 21.40 53.90 19.60
C SER A 28 21.68 55.07 18.65
N ARG A 29 20.66 55.40 17.83
CA ARG A 29 20.23 56.73 17.31
C ARG A 29 21.00 57.43 16.16
N LEU A 30 20.36 57.40 14.96
CA LEU A 30 19.82 58.50 14.10
C LEU A 30 20.75 59.63 13.56
N PRO A 31 20.34 60.42 12.52
CA PRO A 31 19.21 60.33 11.56
C PRO A 31 19.61 60.59 10.07
N GLY A 32 18.65 60.47 9.13
CA GLY A 32 18.73 61.10 7.80
C GLY A 32 17.92 60.36 6.74
N GLY A 33 16.73 60.87 6.40
CA GLY A 33 15.84 60.29 5.39
C GLY A 33 16.18 60.69 3.96
N LEU A 34 15.59 59.95 3.00
CA LEU A 34 15.02 60.48 1.75
C LEU A 34 14.23 59.36 1.05
N ILE A 35 13.18 59.82 0.37
CA ILE A 35 12.08 59.10 -0.26
C ILE A 35 12.47 58.67 -1.68
N SER A 36 12.04 57.50 -2.13
CA SER A 36 11.40 57.29 -3.46
C SER A 36 11.01 55.82 -3.63
N GLY A 37 9.73 55.62 -3.98
CA GLY A 37 9.18 54.31 -4.29
C GLY A 37 9.67 53.81 -5.66
N LEU A 38 9.78 52.49 -5.77
CA LEU A 38 9.93 51.81 -7.04
C LEU A 38 8.81 50.77 -7.15
N GLU A 39 7.92 51.02 -8.10
CA GLU A 39 6.84 50.14 -8.53
C GLU A 39 7.40 48.83 -9.09
N VAL A 40 6.79 47.72 -8.66
CA VAL A 40 7.02 46.39 -9.22
C VAL A 40 6.24 46.31 -10.54
N ARG A 41 6.95 46.39 -11.67
CA ARG A 41 6.41 46.06 -12.99
C ARG A 41 6.22 44.56 -13.12
N THR A 42 4.96 44.14 -13.21
CA THR A 42 4.56 42.83 -13.71
C THR A 42 4.78 42.78 -15.22
N SER A 43 5.51 41.77 -15.70
CA SER A 43 5.70 41.51 -17.12
C SER A 43 4.64 40.53 -17.61
N SER A 44 3.72 41.02 -18.44
CA SER A 44 2.81 40.20 -19.24
C SER A 44 3.41 40.02 -20.63
N SER A 45 3.76 38.78 -20.98
CA SER A 45 4.14 38.41 -22.34
C SER A 45 2.88 38.05 -23.12
N LEU A 46 2.59 38.86 -24.14
CA LEU A 46 1.64 38.57 -25.20
C LEU A 46 2.28 37.55 -26.15
N CYS A 47 1.68 36.37 -26.27
CA CYS A 47 1.93 35.47 -27.40
C CYS A 47 0.61 35.15 -28.08
N SER A 48 0.54 35.55 -29.34
CA SER A 48 -0.56 35.42 -30.28
C SER A 48 -0.81 33.95 -30.65
N SER A 49 -2.03 33.45 -30.42
CA SER A 49 -2.52 32.21 -31.02
C SER A 49 -3.54 32.54 -32.11
N GLN A 50 -3.16 32.24 -33.36
CA GLN A 50 -4.05 32.35 -34.51
C GLN A 50 -5.04 31.17 -34.50
N ARG A 51 -6.33 31.52 -34.58
CA ARG A 51 -7.43 30.62 -34.91
C ARG A 51 -7.30 30.15 -36.36
N LEU A 52 -7.45 28.86 -36.58
CA LEU A 52 -7.96 28.29 -37.82
C LEU A 52 -9.09 27.32 -37.46
N GLN A 53 -10.27 27.60 -38.00
CA GLN A 53 -11.47 26.77 -37.94
C GLN A 53 -11.46 25.79 -39.13
N SER A 54 -11.86 24.54 -38.89
CA SER A 54 -12.57 23.67 -39.84
C SER A 54 -13.15 22.53 -39.00
N ALA A 55 -14.46 22.49 -38.77
CA ALA A 55 -15.52 21.97 -39.63
C ALA A 55 -15.91 20.54 -39.20
N THR A 56 -17.16 20.46 -38.75
CA THR A 56 -17.92 19.30 -38.27
C THR A 56 -18.08 18.21 -39.31
N THR A 57 -18.03 16.94 -38.90
CA THR A 57 -18.89 15.87 -39.42
C THR A 57 -19.08 14.78 -38.36
N GLU A 58 -20.29 14.22 -38.33
CA GLU A 58 -20.86 13.33 -37.33
C GLU A 58 -20.43 11.86 -37.49
N ALA A 59 -20.47 11.17 -36.33
CA ALA A 59 -20.90 9.78 -36.07
C ALA A 59 -20.59 8.65 -37.06
N ALA A 60 -19.94 7.59 -36.55
CA ALA A 60 -20.49 6.22 -36.58
C ALA A 60 -19.68 5.27 -35.67
N ASP A 61 -20.40 4.54 -34.84
CA ASP A 61 -20.02 3.27 -34.22
C ASP A 61 -19.36 2.32 -35.24
N ARG A 62 -18.35 1.57 -34.79
CA ARG A 62 -18.18 0.14 -35.16
C ARG A 62 -17.08 -0.54 -34.35
N ASP A 63 -17.50 -1.61 -33.67
CA ASP A 63 -16.69 -2.76 -33.25
C ASP A 63 -15.76 -3.26 -34.36
N PRO A 64 -14.55 -3.76 -34.03
CA PRO A 64 -13.82 -4.63 -34.91
C PRO A 64 -13.86 -6.08 -34.39
N LEU A 65 -14.83 -6.85 -34.91
CA LEU A 65 -14.70 -8.31 -35.00
C LEU A 65 -13.81 -8.68 -36.20
N ARG A 66 -12.83 -9.53 -35.91
CA ARG A 66 -12.20 -10.56 -36.77
C ARG A 66 -11.96 -10.21 -38.24
N SER A 67 -10.69 -9.98 -38.59
CA SER A 67 -10.14 -10.37 -39.89
C SER A 67 -9.22 -11.58 -39.73
N HIS A 68 -9.57 -12.67 -40.42
CA HIS A 68 -8.71 -13.83 -40.60
C HIS A 68 -7.50 -13.43 -41.45
N ASN A 69 -6.30 -13.62 -40.92
CA ASN A 69 -5.12 -13.83 -41.74
C ASN A 69 -4.47 -15.15 -41.31
N ARG A 70 -4.59 -16.15 -42.19
CA ARG A 70 -3.89 -17.42 -42.10
C ARG A 70 -2.40 -17.14 -42.34
N ASN A 71 -1.59 -17.28 -41.31
CA ASN A 71 -0.19 -17.68 -41.43
C ASN A 71 0.15 -18.46 -40.16
N GLY A 72 0.33 -19.76 -40.33
CA GLY A 72 0.66 -20.69 -39.26
C GLY A 72 2.05 -20.41 -38.73
N ASN A 73 2.10 -20.02 -37.45
CA ASN A 73 3.15 -20.40 -36.52
C ASN A 73 2.43 -20.61 -35.19
N SER A 74 2.46 -21.84 -34.69
CA SER A 74 1.90 -22.21 -33.40
C SER A 74 2.67 -21.49 -32.30
N ILE A 75 2.18 -20.34 -31.88
CA ILE A 75 2.53 -19.76 -30.60
C ILE A 75 1.76 -20.60 -29.60
N MET A 76 2.49 -21.51 -28.93
CA MET A 76 2.02 -22.12 -27.71
C MET A 76 1.67 -20.97 -26.77
N ASP A 77 0.38 -20.79 -26.47
CA ASP A 77 -0.06 -19.92 -25.38
C ASP A 77 0.63 -20.43 -24.11
N GLU A 78 1.64 -19.70 -23.62
CA GLU A 78 2.20 -19.98 -22.31
C GLU A 78 1.05 -19.86 -21.29
N PRO A 79 0.83 -20.87 -20.44
CA PRO A 79 -0.19 -20.77 -19.40
C PRO A 79 0.15 -19.57 -18.52
N LEU A 80 -0.85 -18.72 -18.26
CA LEU A 80 -0.73 -17.60 -17.33
C LEU A 80 -0.04 -18.08 -16.05
N PRO A 81 1.10 -17.50 -15.66
CA PRO A 81 1.92 -18.04 -14.60
C PRO A 81 1.14 -18.01 -13.28
N LYS A 82 1.05 -19.17 -12.61
CA LYS A 82 0.35 -19.35 -11.33
C LYS A 82 0.77 -18.25 -10.35
N HIS A 83 -0.17 -17.40 -9.95
CA HIS A 83 0.08 -16.34 -8.97
C HIS A 83 0.63 -16.96 -7.68
N LYS A 84 1.66 -16.34 -7.10
CA LYS A 84 2.19 -16.79 -5.80
C LYS A 84 1.09 -16.75 -4.74
N THR A 85 1.16 -17.67 -3.78
CA THR A 85 0.51 -17.53 -2.48
C THR A 85 0.86 -16.17 -1.89
N THR A 86 -0.11 -15.50 -1.27
CA THR A 86 0.08 -14.20 -0.61
C THR A 86 1.18 -14.25 0.45
N GLY A 87 1.63 -13.07 0.90
CA GLY A 87 2.72 -12.92 1.87
C GLY A 87 4.06 -12.55 1.22
N ALA A 88 4.05 -12.10 -0.03
CA ALA A 88 5.28 -11.68 -0.72
C ALA A 88 5.99 -10.52 0.00
N PHE A 89 5.22 -9.65 0.68
CA PHE A 89 5.75 -8.49 1.39
C PHE A 89 6.53 -8.83 2.66
N GLN A 90 6.19 -9.94 3.35
CA GLN A 90 6.93 -10.37 4.55
C GLN A 90 8.30 -10.97 4.21
N GLN A 91 8.46 -11.50 2.99
CA GLN A 91 9.71 -12.12 2.54
C GLN A 91 10.76 -11.10 2.05
N LEU A 92 10.44 -9.79 2.09
CA LEU A 92 11.34 -8.74 1.60
C LEU A 92 12.62 -8.63 2.45
N PRO A 93 13.80 -8.47 1.82
CA PRO A 93 15.09 -8.47 2.52
C PRO A 93 15.36 -7.12 3.18
N MET A 94 15.87 -7.10 4.41
CA MET A 94 16.19 -5.84 5.10
C MET A 94 17.11 -4.95 4.23
N VAL A 95 16.59 -3.79 3.84
CA VAL A 95 17.32 -2.81 3.04
C VAL A 95 18.10 -1.95 4.02
N MET A 96 19.38 -1.74 3.75
CA MET A 96 20.24 -0.83 4.52
C MET A 96 20.09 0.61 4.04
N GLN A 97 20.43 1.59 4.89
CA GLN A 97 20.49 3.00 4.47
C GLN A 97 21.60 3.20 3.43
N SER A 98 21.41 4.17 2.53
CA SER A 98 22.37 4.45 1.45
C SER A 98 23.80 4.70 1.98
N MET A 99 23.95 5.51 3.03
CA MET A 99 25.26 5.82 3.63
C MET A 99 25.95 4.62 4.28
N ASP A 100 25.18 3.71 4.89
CA ASP A 100 25.72 2.50 5.49
C ASP A 100 26.24 1.53 4.43
N ILE A 101 25.56 1.44 3.28
CA ILE A 101 25.98 0.63 2.14
C ILE A 101 27.31 1.16 1.60
N LEU A 102 27.43 2.48 1.41
CA LEU A 102 28.65 3.12 0.91
C LEU A 102 29.84 2.93 1.87
N SER A 103 29.65 3.23 3.16
CA SER A 103 30.71 3.14 4.16
C SER A 103 31.17 1.69 4.42
N SER A 104 30.24 0.73 4.42
CA SER A 104 30.55 -0.69 4.53
C SER A 104 31.39 -1.16 3.34
N ALA A 105 31.01 -0.76 2.12
CA ALA A 105 31.76 -1.11 0.91
C ALA A 105 33.16 -0.48 0.90
N GLN A 106 33.29 0.80 1.22
CA GLN A 106 34.59 1.47 1.34
C GLN A 106 35.51 0.79 2.36
N ARG A 107 34.97 0.36 3.50
CA ARG A 107 35.74 -0.33 4.55
C ARG A 107 36.27 -1.68 4.07
N LYS A 108 35.42 -2.50 3.43
CA LYS A 108 35.82 -3.81 2.93
C LYS A 108 36.82 -3.71 1.80
N ALA A 109 36.62 -2.78 0.86
CA ALA A 109 37.55 -2.52 -0.23
C ALA A 109 38.97 -2.14 0.26
N ARG A 110 39.09 -1.35 1.33
CA ARG A 110 40.39 -1.03 1.93
C ARG A 110 41.16 -2.26 2.40
N ASN A 111 40.46 -3.30 2.85
CA ASN A 111 41.05 -4.53 3.38
C ASN A 111 41.46 -5.53 2.29
N VAL A 112 41.20 -5.26 1.02
CA VAL A 112 41.54 -6.17 -0.08
C VAL A 112 43.04 -6.16 -0.36
N SER A 113 43.64 -7.35 -0.25
CA SER A 113 45.06 -7.57 -0.51
C SER A 113 45.35 -7.97 -1.97
N PRO A 114 46.53 -7.62 -2.52
CA PRO A 114 46.98 -8.13 -3.82
C PRO A 114 47.11 -9.66 -3.84
N THR A 115 47.15 -10.26 -5.03
CA THR A 115 47.44 -11.70 -5.16
C THR A 115 48.81 -12.03 -4.58
N LYS A 116 48.89 -13.09 -3.77
CA LYS A 116 50.15 -13.58 -3.18
C LYS A 116 51.14 -13.96 -4.30
N GLY A 117 52.43 -13.72 -4.08
CA GLY A 117 53.52 -14.15 -4.99
C GLY A 117 53.96 -13.14 -6.07
N ILE A 118 53.35 -11.94 -6.16
CA ILE A 118 53.81 -10.91 -7.10
C ILE A 118 55.03 -10.18 -6.53
N GLN A 119 56.22 -10.41 -7.11
CA GLN A 119 57.47 -9.77 -6.68
C GLN A 119 57.60 -8.31 -7.17
N ASN A 120 57.21 -8.01 -8.41
CA ASN A 120 57.30 -6.66 -8.96
C ASN A 120 56.32 -5.70 -8.27
N ILE A 121 56.86 -4.61 -7.70
CA ILE A 121 56.12 -3.62 -6.90
C ILE A 121 55.00 -2.95 -7.73
N ALA A 122 55.29 -2.50 -8.95
CA ALA A 122 54.29 -1.88 -9.82
C ALA A 122 53.20 -2.89 -10.23
N LYS A 123 53.58 -4.14 -10.52
CA LYS A 123 52.60 -5.20 -10.83
C LYS A 123 51.72 -5.55 -9.62
N ARG A 124 52.26 -5.46 -8.41
CA ARG A 124 51.53 -5.70 -7.16
C ARG A 124 50.51 -4.60 -6.89
N GLU A 125 50.90 -3.34 -7.03
CA GLU A 125 50.00 -2.20 -6.77
C GLU A 125 48.88 -2.09 -7.80
N ARG A 126 49.15 -2.30 -9.10
CA ARG A 126 48.06 -2.36 -10.09
C ARG A 126 47.08 -3.51 -9.83
N ASN A 127 47.58 -4.66 -9.39
CA ASN A 127 46.73 -5.80 -9.02
C ASN A 127 45.89 -5.48 -7.79
N ARG A 128 46.49 -4.83 -6.78
CA ARG A 128 45.77 -4.35 -5.60
C ARG A 128 44.68 -3.35 -5.98
N GLY A 129 45.01 -2.29 -6.72
CA GLY A 129 44.05 -1.26 -7.12
C GLY A 129 42.92 -1.80 -7.98
N ALA A 130 43.23 -2.64 -8.97
CA ALA A 130 42.21 -3.32 -9.77
C ALA A 130 41.32 -4.22 -8.92
N LYS A 131 41.88 -4.97 -7.94
CA LYS A 131 41.09 -5.79 -7.01
C LYS A 131 40.27 -4.96 -6.03
N GLN A 132 40.73 -3.81 -5.58
CA GLN A 132 39.98 -2.94 -4.68
C GLN A 132 38.77 -2.32 -5.39
N LEU A 133 38.96 -1.84 -6.63
CA LEU A 133 37.85 -1.37 -7.46
C LEU A 133 36.91 -2.51 -7.82
N ASP A 134 37.45 -3.67 -8.21
CA ASP A 134 36.67 -4.86 -8.50
C ASP A 134 35.93 -5.35 -7.26
N ALA A 135 36.48 -5.29 -6.05
CA ALA A 135 35.80 -5.66 -4.80
C ALA A 135 34.59 -4.75 -4.53
N LEU A 136 34.75 -3.43 -4.66
CA LEU A 136 33.63 -2.48 -4.56
C LEU A 136 32.50 -2.79 -5.55
N MET A 137 32.84 -3.43 -6.67
CA MET A 137 31.90 -3.85 -7.69
C MET A 137 31.41 -5.29 -7.55
N LYS A 138 32.20 -6.20 -6.97
CA LYS A 138 32.19 -7.62 -7.36
C LYS A 138 30.91 -8.29 -6.91
N VAL A 139 30.24 -8.80 -7.93
CA VAL A 139 28.94 -9.44 -7.98
C VAL A 139 28.94 -10.88 -7.40
N ARG A 140 29.95 -11.30 -6.61
CA ARG A 140 29.98 -12.68 -6.10
C ARG A 140 29.61 -12.83 -4.64
N HIS A 141 30.13 -12.04 -3.72
CA HIS A 141 29.62 -12.01 -2.34
C HIS A 141 29.93 -10.63 -1.72
N GLU A 142 28.88 -9.82 -1.56
CA GLU A 142 28.81 -8.64 -0.66
C GLU A 142 29.63 -7.38 -0.97
N GLU A 143 29.33 -6.61 -2.02
CA GLU A 143 29.66 -5.17 -2.08
C GLU A 143 28.79 -4.42 -3.13
N LEU A 144 28.47 -3.15 -2.86
CA LEU A 144 27.55 -2.17 -3.52
C LEU A 144 26.54 -2.71 -4.55
N ALA A 145 26.98 -3.32 -5.65
CA ALA A 145 26.08 -3.90 -6.66
C ALA A 145 25.37 -5.20 -6.21
N VAL A 146 25.93 -5.96 -5.27
CA VAL A 146 25.34 -7.23 -4.76
C VAL A 146 24.11 -6.98 -3.90
N PRO A 147 24.13 -6.10 -2.88
CA PRO A 147 22.91 -5.76 -2.15
C PRO A 147 21.83 -5.23 -3.10
N LEU A 148 22.19 -4.33 -4.03
CA LEU A 148 21.22 -3.77 -4.99
C LEU A 148 20.65 -4.85 -5.91
N ARG A 149 21.46 -5.78 -6.41
CA ARG A 149 21.01 -6.92 -7.19
C ARG A 149 20.10 -7.85 -6.38
N LYS A 150 20.49 -8.18 -5.14
CA LYS A 150 19.68 -9.01 -4.24
C LYS A 150 18.34 -8.35 -3.93
N TYR A 151 18.32 -7.04 -3.71
CA TYR A 151 17.07 -6.30 -3.54
C TYR A 151 16.20 -6.45 -4.78
N MET A 152 16.75 -6.24 -5.98
CA MET A 152 15.97 -6.44 -7.22
C MET A 152 15.45 -7.86 -7.42
N GLU A 153 16.23 -8.88 -7.07
CA GLU A 153 15.83 -10.29 -7.20
C GLU A 153 14.76 -10.70 -6.16
N THR A 154 14.76 -10.07 -4.98
CA THR A 154 13.83 -10.42 -3.90
C THR A 154 12.55 -9.60 -3.94
N PHE A 155 12.59 -8.38 -4.49
CA PHE A 155 11.40 -7.56 -4.62
C PHE A 155 10.46 -8.17 -5.66
N PRO A 156 9.18 -8.41 -5.31
CA PRO A 156 8.26 -9.08 -6.20
C PRO A 156 7.86 -8.15 -7.34
N ASN A 157 7.86 -8.66 -8.56
CA ASN A 157 7.33 -7.94 -9.71
C ASN A 157 5.78 -7.89 -9.63
N LYS A 158 5.21 -6.68 -9.81
CA LYS A 158 3.78 -6.38 -9.73
C LYS A 158 2.89 -7.34 -10.57
N GLN A 159 3.41 -7.88 -11.66
CA GLN A 159 2.68 -8.80 -12.55
C GLN A 159 2.45 -10.19 -11.93
N TYR A 160 3.38 -10.70 -11.13
CA TYR A 160 3.31 -12.04 -10.54
C TYR A 160 2.74 -12.05 -9.12
N LEU A 161 2.45 -10.86 -8.57
CA LEU A 161 1.81 -10.72 -7.28
C LEU A 161 0.35 -11.16 -7.33
N HIS A 162 -0.17 -11.52 -6.17
CA HIS A 162 -1.60 -11.74 -6.03
C HIS A 162 -2.35 -10.43 -6.34
N PRO A 163 -3.49 -10.45 -7.06
CA PRO A 163 -4.25 -9.24 -7.43
C PRO A 163 -4.55 -8.31 -6.26
N TYR A 164 -4.88 -8.88 -5.08
CA TYR A 164 -5.04 -8.12 -3.84
C TYR A 164 -3.78 -7.34 -3.44
N GLU A 165 -2.61 -7.99 -3.41
CA GLU A 165 -1.32 -7.36 -3.08
C GLU A 165 -0.93 -6.31 -4.11
N ARG A 166 -1.24 -6.54 -5.39
CA ARG A 166 -1.08 -5.54 -6.46
C ARG A 166 -1.89 -4.28 -6.18
N SER A 167 -3.15 -4.42 -5.77
CA SER A 167 -3.99 -3.29 -5.37
C SER A 167 -3.43 -2.57 -4.16
N LEU A 168 -2.86 -3.28 -3.17
CA LEU A 168 -2.23 -2.63 -2.01
C LEU A 168 -1.05 -1.74 -2.39
N ILE A 169 -0.20 -2.17 -3.33
CA ILE A 169 0.90 -1.34 -3.84
C ILE A 169 0.35 -0.07 -4.48
N GLU A 170 -0.66 -0.22 -5.34
CA GLU A 170 -1.27 0.89 -6.07
C GLU A 170 -1.93 1.92 -5.13
N LEU A 171 -2.66 1.44 -4.11
CA LEU A 171 -3.29 2.31 -3.10
C LEU A 171 -2.28 3.04 -2.21
N THR A 172 -1.08 2.47 -2.05
CA THR A 172 -0.06 3.01 -1.13
C THR A 172 0.90 3.97 -1.82
N PHE A 173 1.38 3.62 -3.00
CA PHE A 173 2.42 4.38 -3.72
C PHE A 173 1.90 5.10 -4.96
N GLY A 174 0.66 4.82 -5.39
CA GLY A 174 0.12 5.28 -6.66
C GLY A 174 0.57 4.44 -7.85
N ASP A 175 0.15 4.85 -9.03
CA ASP A 175 0.45 4.17 -10.29
C ASP A 175 1.90 4.41 -10.73
N GLY A 176 2.65 3.34 -10.93
CA GLY A 176 3.98 3.36 -11.57
C GLY A 176 5.14 3.80 -10.68
N THR A 177 4.90 4.39 -9.52
CA THR A 177 5.97 4.88 -8.62
C THR A 177 6.83 3.72 -8.09
N TYR A 178 6.23 2.57 -7.80
CA TYR A 178 6.96 1.38 -7.35
C TYR A 178 7.96 0.89 -8.40
N GLU A 179 7.51 0.76 -9.66
CA GLU A 179 8.34 0.35 -10.78
C GLU A 179 9.44 1.38 -11.11
N GLU A 180 9.11 2.68 -11.00
CA GLU A 180 10.08 3.74 -11.22
C GLU A 180 11.24 3.67 -10.21
N ILE A 181 10.95 3.47 -8.92
CA ILE A 181 11.97 3.34 -7.88
C ILE A 181 12.87 2.13 -8.15
N LEU A 182 12.29 0.98 -8.48
CA LEU A 182 13.05 -0.21 -8.84
C LEU A 182 13.93 0.02 -10.09
N GLY A 183 13.40 0.73 -11.09
CA GLY A 183 14.13 1.13 -12.29
C GLY A 183 15.31 2.06 -12.00
N ARG A 184 15.11 3.05 -11.11
CA ARG A 184 16.18 3.98 -10.68
C ARG A 184 17.30 3.24 -9.94
N VAL A 185 16.95 2.26 -9.09
CA VAL A 185 17.92 1.41 -8.39
C VAL A 185 18.70 0.52 -9.36
N ASP A 186 18.04 -0.06 -10.37
CA ASP A 186 18.71 -0.84 -11.41
C ASP A 186 19.66 0.01 -12.26
N ALA A 187 19.23 1.21 -12.63
CA ALA A 187 20.04 2.16 -13.37
C ALA A 187 21.30 2.55 -12.57
N LEU A 188 21.16 2.81 -11.27
CA LEU A 188 22.27 3.06 -10.36
C LEU A 188 23.23 1.86 -10.33
N ARG A 189 22.70 0.66 -10.12
CA ARG A 189 23.48 -0.59 -10.10
C ARG A 189 24.29 -0.77 -11.40
N LYS A 190 23.64 -0.60 -12.55
CA LYS A 190 24.29 -0.68 -13.88
C LYS A 190 25.40 0.36 -14.02
N LYS A 191 25.17 1.60 -13.59
CA LYS A 191 26.14 2.70 -13.67
C LYS A 191 27.36 2.46 -12.79
N VAL A 192 27.17 2.01 -11.54
CA VAL A 192 28.25 1.65 -10.61
C VAL A 192 29.11 0.54 -11.23
N VAL A 193 28.49 -0.50 -11.79
CA VAL A 193 29.22 -1.60 -12.45
C VAL A 193 29.98 -1.11 -13.69
N SER A 194 29.39 -0.27 -14.54
CA SER A 194 30.07 0.23 -15.75
C SER A 194 31.28 1.11 -15.41
N VAL A 195 31.11 2.06 -14.48
CA VAL A 195 32.18 2.98 -14.06
C VAL A 195 33.31 2.22 -13.37
N GLY A 196 32.95 1.28 -12.49
CA GLY A 196 33.93 0.44 -11.83
C GLY A 196 34.76 -0.38 -12.82
N LYS A 197 34.14 -1.02 -13.83
CA LYS A 197 34.86 -1.81 -14.84
C LYS A 197 35.85 -0.96 -15.63
N GLN A 198 35.43 0.25 -15.99
CA GLN A 198 36.28 1.22 -16.70
C GLN A 198 37.52 1.57 -15.86
N HIS A 199 37.34 1.98 -14.61
CA HIS A 199 38.47 2.37 -13.75
C HIS A 199 39.36 1.18 -13.33
N ALA A 200 38.78 -0.01 -13.15
CA ALA A 200 39.55 -1.23 -12.87
C ALA A 200 40.44 -1.61 -14.06
N SER A 201 39.93 -1.50 -15.30
CA SER A 201 40.72 -1.69 -16.52
C SER A 201 41.84 -0.67 -16.64
N LEU A 202 41.56 0.61 -16.36
CA LEU A 202 42.58 1.66 -16.36
C LEU A 202 43.66 1.39 -15.31
N CYS A 203 43.32 0.97 -14.10
CA CYS A 203 44.31 0.58 -13.09
C CYS A 203 45.17 -0.60 -13.54
N ALA A 204 44.60 -1.59 -14.22
CA ALA A 204 45.35 -2.74 -14.72
C ALA A 204 46.37 -2.38 -15.80
N GLN A 205 46.12 -1.31 -16.57
CA GLN A 205 46.99 -0.78 -17.62
C GLN A 205 48.10 0.15 -17.11
N SER A 206 48.13 0.48 -15.81
CA SER A 206 49.16 1.38 -15.25
C SER A 206 50.57 0.79 -15.37
N THR A 207 51.53 1.67 -15.65
CA THR A 207 52.94 1.33 -15.85
C THR A 207 53.76 1.51 -14.58
N SER A 208 53.47 2.56 -13.80
CA SER A 208 54.16 2.88 -12.55
C SER A 208 53.28 2.65 -11.32
N LYS A 209 53.92 2.53 -10.15
CA LYS A 209 53.22 2.46 -8.86
C LYS A 209 52.36 3.71 -8.61
N HIS A 210 52.96 4.89 -8.80
CA HIS A 210 52.30 6.17 -8.53
C HIS A 210 51.05 6.36 -9.39
N GLU A 211 51.17 6.03 -10.68
CA GLU A 211 50.05 6.06 -11.63
C GLU A 211 48.92 5.08 -11.24
N ALA A 212 49.26 3.90 -10.71
CA ALA A 212 48.25 2.95 -10.23
C ALA A 212 47.49 3.48 -9.00
N GLU A 213 48.17 4.12 -8.05
CA GLU A 213 47.55 4.74 -6.86
C GLU A 213 46.66 5.93 -7.24
N GLU A 214 47.10 6.77 -8.18
CA GLU A 214 46.32 7.91 -8.66
C GLU A 214 45.04 7.45 -9.36
N ARG A 215 45.14 6.50 -10.31
CA ARG A 215 43.98 5.95 -11.03
C ARG A 215 42.99 5.27 -10.08
N LEU A 216 43.48 4.60 -9.03
CA LEU A 216 42.64 4.04 -7.97
C LEU A 216 41.88 5.14 -7.24
N ASN A 217 42.56 6.18 -6.75
CA ASN A 217 41.93 7.27 -6.01
C ASN A 217 40.87 8.00 -6.85
N VAL A 218 41.14 8.23 -8.14
CA VAL A 218 40.17 8.79 -9.08
C VAL A 218 38.97 7.88 -9.25
N GLY A 219 39.19 6.57 -9.43
CA GLY A 219 38.11 5.59 -9.56
C GLY A 219 37.22 5.50 -8.31
N LEU A 220 37.81 5.56 -7.11
CA LEU A 220 37.09 5.57 -5.84
C LEU A 220 36.20 6.80 -5.70
N LYS A 221 36.74 7.99 -5.96
CA LYS A 221 35.97 9.24 -5.93
C LYS A 221 34.82 9.21 -6.94
N LYS A 222 35.08 8.72 -8.16
CA LYS A 222 34.05 8.64 -9.20
C LYS A 222 32.92 7.68 -8.82
N LEU A 223 33.23 6.53 -8.23
CA LEU A 223 32.24 5.58 -7.74
C LEU A 223 31.41 6.18 -6.59
N GLU A 224 32.05 6.89 -5.68
CA GLU A 224 31.38 7.58 -4.59
C GLU A 224 30.42 8.67 -5.11
N GLU A 225 30.86 9.51 -6.04
CA GLU A 225 30.00 10.52 -6.69
C GLU A 225 28.76 9.89 -7.35
N VAL A 226 28.95 8.80 -8.11
CA VAL A 226 27.86 8.07 -8.77
C VAL A 226 26.87 7.53 -7.75
N PHE A 227 27.36 6.96 -6.65
CA PHE A 227 26.50 6.43 -5.60
C PHE A 227 25.77 7.53 -4.82
N GLN A 228 26.46 8.62 -4.49
CA GLN A 228 25.86 9.77 -3.81
C GLN A 228 24.74 10.41 -4.64
N PHE A 229 24.91 10.49 -5.96
CA PHE A 229 23.85 10.97 -6.86
C PHE A 229 22.61 10.06 -6.85
N GLY A 230 22.83 8.74 -6.79
CA GLY A 230 21.75 7.74 -6.74
C GLY A 230 21.22 7.43 -5.35
N ARG A 231 21.72 8.07 -4.28
CA ARG A 231 21.39 7.72 -2.88
C ARG A 231 19.89 7.73 -2.60
N THR A 232 19.18 8.69 -3.21
CA THR A 232 17.74 8.89 -3.00
C THR A 232 16.96 7.67 -3.46
N ALA A 233 17.33 7.04 -4.57
CA ALA A 233 16.66 5.83 -5.05
C ALA A 233 16.77 4.66 -4.05
N VAL A 234 17.90 4.55 -3.33
CA VAL A 234 18.12 3.50 -2.33
C VAL A 234 17.33 3.81 -1.06
N ASP A 235 17.29 5.07 -0.64
CA ASP A 235 16.51 5.49 0.54
C ASP A 235 14.99 5.42 0.27
N ASP A 236 14.55 5.73 -0.95
CA ASP A 236 13.18 5.53 -1.42
C ASP A 236 12.82 4.04 -1.36
N LEU A 237 13.70 3.16 -1.88
CA LEU A 237 13.52 1.71 -1.82
C LEU A 237 13.44 1.20 -0.37
N LEU A 238 14.27 1.75 0.53
CA LEU A 238 14.22 1.43 1.96
C LEU A 238 12.85 1.77 2.56
N ASN A 239 12.31 2.95 2.23
CA ASN A 239 11.00 3.38 2.71
C ASN A 239 9.89 2.46 2.15
N VAL A 240 9.93 2.14 0.86
CA VAL A 240 9.02 1.17 0.24
C VAL A 240 9.08 -0.18 0.97
N ALA A 241 10.29 -0.70 1.23
CA ALA A 241 10.48 -1.98 1.91
C ALA A 241 9.87 -1.98 3.33
N LYS A 242 10.10 -0.89 4.08
CA LYS A 242 9.55 -0.73 5.44
C LYS A 242 8.02 -0.70 5.42
N THR A 243 7.46 0.08 4.51
CA THR A 243 6.01 0.24 4.36
C THR A 243 5.34 -1.07 3.95
N LEU A 244 5.89 -1.79 2.97
CA LEU A 244 5.35 -3.08 2.52
C LEU A 244 5.44 -4.16 3.61
N ARG A 245 6.56 -4.25 4.35
CA ARG A 245 6.68 -5.22 5.45
C ARG A 245 5.70 -4.99 6.60
N ALA A 246 5.26 -3.75 6.81
CA ALA A 246 4.32 -3.40 7.87
C ALA A 246 2.87 -3.79 7.52
N MET A 247 2.58 -4.14 6.25
CA MET A 247 1.24 -4.53 5.83
C MET A 247 0.84 -5.90 6.41
N PRO A 248 -0.44 -6.08 6.76
CA PRO A 248 -0.95 -7.37 7.21
C PRO A 248 -0.88 -8.39 6.07
N VAL A 249 -0.68 -9.66 6.43
CA VAL A 249 -0.75 -10.78 5.47
C VAL A 249 -2.10 -11.45 5.60
N VAL A 250 -2.77 -11.58 4.46
CA VAL A 250 -4.04 -12.28 4.32
C VAL A 250 -3.78 -13.59 3.58
N ASP A 251 -4.23 -14.70 4.14
CA ASP A 251 -4.15 -16.02 3.49
C ASP A 251 -5.40 -16.26 2.63
N PRO A 252 -5.28 -16.44 1.31
CA PRO A 252 -6.41 -16.72 0.42
C PRO A 252 -7.02 -18.10 0.65
N GLN A 253 -6.35 -19.02 1.37
CA GLN A 253 -6.94 -20.32 1.68
C GLN A 253 -7.87 -20.26 2.89
N THR A 254 -7.73 -19.23 3.71
CA THR A 254 -8.56 -19.03 4.90
C THR A 254 -9.82 -18.25 4.52
N PRO A 255 -11.04 -18.79 4.71
CA PRO A 255 -12.26 -18.06 4.39
C PRO A 255 -12.39 -16.81 5.27
N MET A 256 -12.82 -15.71 4.65
CA MET A 256 -12.92 -14.41 5.31
C MET A 256 -14.37 -13.91 5.33
N LEU A 257 -14.85 -13.49 6.49
CA LEU A 257 -16.08 -12.72 6.64
C LEU A 257 -15.76 -11.22 6.54
N CYS A 258 -16.29 -10.57 5.52
CA CYS A 258 -16.11 -9.16 5.26
C CYS A 258 -17.38 -8.39 5.67
N LEU A 259 -17.26 -7.51 6.68
CA LEU A 259 -18.37 -6.67 7.09
C LEU A 259 -18.41 -5.41 6.22
N VAL A 260 -19.52 -5.19 5.53
CA VAL A 260 -19.72 -4.09 4.58
C VAL A 260 -20.95 -3.28 4.98
N GLY A 261 -20.95 -1.98 4.72
CA GLY A 261 -22.08 -1.09 5.04
C GLY A 261 -21.62 0.34 5.29
N ALA A 262 -22.55 1.27 5.48
CA ALA A 262 -22.22 2.69 5.66
C ALA A 262 -21.32 2.94 6.89
N PRO A 263 -20.58 4.06 6.96
CA PRO A 263 -19.85 4.45 8.16
C PRO A 263 -20.76 4.46 9.41
N ASN A 264 -20.20 4.15 10.59
CA ASN A 264 -20.90 4.23 11.89
C ASN A 264 -22.17 3.35 12.08
N VAL A 265 -22.47 2.42 11.18
CA VAL A 265 -23.60 1.46 11.33
C VAL A 265 -23.37 0.39 12.41
N GLY A 266 -22.15 0.29 12.96
CA GLY A 266 -21.82 -0.67 14.03
C GLY A 266 -20.95 -1.86 13.60
N LYS A 267 -20.37 -1.85 12.40
CA LYS A 267 -19.49 -2.93 11.88
C LYS A 267 -18.37 -3.32 12.83
N SER A 268 -17.56 -2.36 13.30
CA SER A 268 -16.45 -2.64 14.22
C SER A 268 -16.93 -3.26 15.54
N SER A 269 -18.13 -2.91 16.00
CA SER A 269 -18.74 -3.51 17.19
C SER A 269 -19.15 -4.96 16.94
N LEU A 270 -19.73 -5.24 15.78
CA LEU A 270 -20.05 -6.61 15.35
C LEU A 270 -18.79 -7.48 15.19
N VAL A 271 -17.70 -6.96 14.62
CA VAL A 271 -16.42 -7.69 14.54
C VAL A 271 -15.93 -8.11 15.93
N ARG A 272 -16.03 -7.25 16.94
CA ARG A 272 -15.63 -7.59 18.32
C ARG A 272 -16.46 -8.70 18.93
N ILE A 273 -17.75 -8.77 18.61
CA ILE A 273 -18.67 -9.77 19.14
C ILE A 273 -18.55 -11.11 18.41
N LEU A 274 -18.32 -11.06 17.09
CA LEU A 274 -18.18 -12.25 16.26
C LEU A 274 -16.81 -12.92 16.47
N SER A 275 -15.77 -12.14 16.75
CA SER A 275 -14.43 -12.64 17.02
C SER A 275 -14.38 -13.44 18.32
N THR A 276 -13.75 -14.62 18.28
CA THR A 276 -13.53 -15.47 19.47
C THR A 276 -12.51 -14.83 20.43
N GLY A 277 -11.56 -14.07 19.89
CA GLY A 277 -10.54 -13.34 20.66
C GLY A 277 -10.63 -11.82 20.48
N LYS A 278 -9.71 -11.09 21.11
CA LYS A 278 -9.61 -9.63 20.93
C LYS A 278 -9.16 -9.32 19.50
N PRO A 279 -9.94 -8.58 18.69
CA PRO A 279 -9.52 -8.22 17.35
C PRO A 279 -8.27 -7.34 17.35
N GLU A 280 -7.44 -7.53 16.32
CA GLU A 280 -6.22 -6.79 16.07
C GLU A 280 -6.49 -5.60 15.14
N VAL A 281 -5.73 -4.53 15.29
CA VAL A 281 -5.79 -3.37 14.40
C VAL A 281 -4.68 -3.51 13.36
N CYS A 282 -5.06 -3.82 12.13
CA CYS A 282 -4.15 -3.95 11.01
C CYS A 282 -3.83 -2.58 10.41
N ASN A 283 -2.55 -2.23 10.40
CA ASN A 283 -2.10 -0.94 9.91
C ASN A 283 -1.90 -0.98 8.40
N TYR A 284 -2.76 -0.26 7.68
CA TYR A 284 -2.58 0.01 6.26
C TYR A 284 -2.00 1.41 6.09
N PRO A 285 -0.91 1.61 5.32
CA PRO A 285 -0.19 2.89 5.25
C PRO A 285 -1.03 4.10 4.82
N PHE A 286 -2.08 3.87 4.02
CA PHE A 286 -3.00 4.90 3.55
C PHE A 286 -4.22 5.10 4.47
N THR A 287 -4.23 4.48 5.65
CA THR A 287 -5.33 4.56 6.62
C THR A 287 -4.88 5.25 7.90
N THR A 288 -5.75 6.08 8.48
CA THR A 288 -5.45 6.82 9.71
C THR A 288 -5.73 6.02 10.99
N ARG A 289 -6.65 5.06 10.96
CA ARG A 289 -7.09 4.30 12.16
C ARG A 289 -6.85 2.79 12.07
N GLY A 290 -6.17 2.33 11.02
CA GLY A 290 -6.06 0.90 10.70
C GLY A 290 -7.42 0.27 10.42
N ILE A 291 -7.42 -1.04 10.19
CA ILE A 291 -8.62 -1.86 9.96
C ILE A 291 -8.69 -2.94 11.03
N LEU A 292 -9.87 -3.12 11.60
CA LEU A 292 -10.06 -4.12 12.66
C LEU A 292 -10.21 -5.50 12.03
N MET A 293 -9.31 -6.42 12.38
CA MET A 293 -9.37 -7.83 11.96
C MET A 293 -9.44 -8.72 13.19
N GLY A 294 -10.43 -9.62 13.21
CA GLY A 294 -10.62 -10.62 14.23
C GLY A 294 -10.52 -12.03 13.66
N HIS A 295 -10.62 -13.01 14.55
CA HIS A 295 -10.59 -14.42 14.20
C HIS A 295 -11.76 -15.14 14.83
N ILE A 296 -12.36 -16.04 14.06
CA ILE A 296 -13.44 -16.92 14.51
C ILE A 296 -12.89 -18.35 14.46
N ILE A 297 -12.97 -19.06 15.58
CA ILE A 297 -12.55 -20.46 15.64
C ILE A 297 -13.81 -21.33 15.71
N LEU A 298 -14.02 -22.19 14.71
CA LEU A 298 -15.15 -23.12 14.63
C LEU A 298 -14.60 -24.50 14.29
N ASN A 299 -14.97 -25.54 15.06
CA ASN A 299 -14.56 -26.92 14.77
C ASN A 299 -13.05 -27.11 14.51
N TYR A 300 -12.20 -26.40 15.26
CA TYR A 300 -10.74 -26.36 15.10
C TYR A 300 -10.22 -25.67 13.82
N GLU A 301 -11.11 -25.14 13.00
CA GLU A 301 -10.81 -24.32 11.84
C GLU A 301 -10.82 -22.84 12.21
N ARG A 302 -9.97 -22.07 11.51
CA ARG A 302 -9.80 -20.63 11.74
C ARG A 302 -10.37 -19.88 10.56
N PHE A 303 -11.20 -18.90 10.86
CA PHE A 303 -11.78 -17.98 9.89
C PHE A 303 -11.34 -16.56 10.25
N GLN A 304 -11.22 -15.71 9.24
CA GLN A 304 -10.91 -14.29 9.45
C GLN A 304 -12.20 -13.49 9.41
N VAL A 305 -12.32 -12.48 10.26
CA VAL A 305 -13.41 -11.50 10.20
C VAL A 305 -12.81 -10.11 10.11
N THR A 306 -13.16 -9.35 9.08
CA THR A 306 -12.59 -8.02 8.87
C THR A 306 -13.67 -6.95 8.84
N ASP A 307 -13.42 -5.85 9.54
CA ASP A 307 -14.20 -4.63 9.43
C ASP A 307 -13.74 -3.87 8.20
N THR A 308 -14.48 -3.95 7.09
CA THR A 308 -14.11 -3.06 5.99
C THR A 308 -14.60 -1.66 6.27
N PRO A 309 -13.77 -0.64 6.00
CA PRO A 309 -14.21 0.73 6.10
C PRO A 309 -15.45 0.97 5.23
N GLY A 310 -16.38 1.79 5.74
CA GLY A 310 -17.70 1.91 5.16
C GLY A 310 -17.68 2.41 3.72
N LEU A 311 -18.50 1.79 2.88
CA LEU A 311 -18.71 2.23 1.50
C LEU A 311 -19.75 3.35 1.49
N LEU A 312 -19.43 4.46 0.84
CA LEU A 312 -20.38 5.53 0.56
C LEU A 312 -20.63 5.58 -0.94
N THR A 313 -21.88 5.43 -1.37
CA THR A 313 -22.23 5.79 -2.75
C THR A 313 -22.32 7.31 -2.82
N ARG A 314 -21.61 7.90 -3.78
CA ARG A 314 -21.77 9.31 -4.11
C ARG A 314 -22.66 9.42 -5.36
N HIS A 315 -23.64 10.33 -5.29
CA HIS A 315 -24.68 10.53 -6.31
C HIS A 315 -24.25 11.46 -7.46
N ASP A 316 -23.05 12.03 -7.38
CA ASP A 316 -22.49 12.85 -8.43
C ASP A 316 -21.96 11.95 -9.55
N GLY A 317 -22.73 11.84 -10.64
CA GLY A 317 -22.39 11.10 -11.86
C GLY A 317 -21.09 11.50 -12.59
N ARG A 318 -20.13 12.14 -11.91
CA ARG A 318 -18.76 12.32 -12.38
C ARG A 318 -17.90 11.13 -11.92
N HIS A 319 -17.78 10.16 -12.81
CA HIS A 319 -16.85 9.02 -12.76
C HIS A 319 -17.06 8.01 -11.61
N PRO A 320 -17.78 6.89 -11.86
CA PRO A 320 -18.15 5.90 -10.83
C PRO A 320 -16.99 5.12 -10.19
N ASN A 321 -15.73 5.34 -10.59
CA ASN A 321 -14.57 4.59 -10.09
C ASN A 321 -13.37 5.44 -9.67
N ASN A 322 -13.24 6.70 -10.12
CA ASN A 322 -11.95 7.41 -10.04
C ASN A 322 -11.78 8.30 -8.79
N ASP A 323 -12.86 8.65 -8.10
CA ASP A 323 -12.80 9.56 -6.93
C ASP A 323 -13.10 8.87 -5.58
N ARG A 324 -13.10 7.52 -5.57
CA ARG A 324 -13.23 6.74 -4.34
C ARG A 324 -12.01 6.91 -3.46
N ASN A 325 -12.24 7.02 -2.16
CA ASN A 325 -11.18 7.08 -1.16
C ASN A 325 -10.36 5.77 -1.19
N ASN A 326 -9.06 5.83 -0.88
CA ASN A 326 -8.17 4.65 -0.85
C ASN A 326 -8.74 3.54 0.05
N ILE A 327 -9.41 3.96 1.11
CA ILE A 327 -10.14 3.16 2.07
C ILE A 327 -11.29 2.34 1.41
N GLU A 328 -12.09 2.95 0.54
CA GLU A 328 -13.19 2.26 -0.17
C GLU A 328 -12.65 1.35 -1.27
N ARG A 329 -11.59 1.79 -1.95
CA ARG A 329 -10.91 0.98 -2.96
C ARG A 329 -10.31 -0.28 -2.35
N LEU A 330 -9.83 -0.22 -1.10
CA LEU A 330 -9.39 -1.39 -0.36
C LEU A 330 -10.54 -2.38 -0.11
N THR A 331 -11.70 -1.89 0.34
CA THR A 331 -12.90 -2.74 0.52
C THR A 331 -13.27 -3.45 -0.78
N LEU A 332 -13.25 -2.73 -1.91
CA LEU A 332 -13.50 -3.33 -3.22
C LEU A 332 -12.43 -4.36 -3.61
N ALA A 333 -11.16 -4.11 -3.32
CA ALA A 333 -10.08 -5.07 -3.57
C ALA A 333 -10.23 -6.35 -2.74
N VAL A 334 -10.67 -6.23 -1.48
CA VAL A 334 -10.99 -7.38 -0.62
C VAL A 334 -12.11 -8.21 -1.22
N LEU A 335 -13.22 -7.58 -1.60
CA LEU A 335 -14.37 -8.26 -2.21
C LEU A 335 -14.09 -8.83 -3.60
N SER A 336 -13.19 -8.21 -4.39
CA SER A 336 -12.89 -8.67 -5.74
C SER A 336 -11.89 -9.81 -5.80
N TYR A 337 -10.94 -9.88 -4.87
CA TYR A 337 -9.78 -10.76 -5.01
C TYR A 337 -9.61 -11.78 -3.89
N LEU A 338 -10.31 -11.64 -2.77
CA LEU A 338 -10.23 -12.58 -1.66
C LEU A 338 -11.51 -13.43 -1.59
N PRO A 339 -11.41 -14.71 -1.19
CA PRO A 339 -12.58 -15.55 -1.04
C PRO A 339 -13.35 -15.15 0.22
N THR A 340 -14.31 -14.26 0.01
CA THR A 340 -15.04 -13.59 1.08
C THR A 340 -16.50 -14.03 1.13
N ALA A 341 -17.03 -14.14 2.34
CA ALA A 341 -18.45 -14.00 2.61
C ALA A 341 -18.73 -12.56 3.00
N VAL A 342 -19.87 -12.03 2.57
CA VAL A 342 -20.26 -10.64 2.86
C VAL A 342 -21.32 -10.63 3.95
N LEU A 343 -21.03 -9.95 5.05
CA LEU A 343 -22.04 -9.54 6.04
C LEU A 343 -22.37 -8.07 5.81
N TYR A 344 -23.51 -7.78 5.21
CA TYR A 344 -23.94 -6.40 5.00
C TYR A 344 -24.69 -5.88 6.23
N VAL A 345 -24.24 -4.75 6.76
CA VAL A 345 -24.77 -4.13 7.97
C VAL A 345 -25.57 -2.89 7.61
N HIS A 346 -26.86 -2.93 7.89
CA HIS A 346 -27.81 -1.86 7.69
C HIS A 346 -28.06 -1.12 9.01
N ASP A 347 -28.29 0.18 8.95
CA ASP A 347 -28.76 0.98 10.08
C ASP A 347 -30.01 1.77 9.65
N LEU A 348 -31.17 1.30 10.09
CA LEU A 348 -32.47 1.91 9.76
C LEU A 348 -32.84 3.03 10.74
N SER A 349 -32.06 3.25 11.82
CA SER A 349 -32.35 4.29 12.82
C SER A 349 -32.06 5.71 12.31
N GLY A 350 -31.22 5.85 11.28
CA GLY A 350 -30.77 7.14 10.76
C GLY A 350 -29.62 7.79 11.55
N GLU A 351 -29.16 7.19 12.65
CA GLU A 351 -28.08 7.74 13.47
C GLU A 351 -26.68 7.62 12.86
N CYS A 352 -26.48 6.77 11.85
CA CYS A 352 -25.19 6.59 11.18
C CYS A 352 -24.74 7.79 10.32
N GLY A 353 -25.64 8.74 10.06
CA GLY A 353 -25.38 9.92 9.23
C GLY A 353 -25.62 9.70 7.73
N THR A 354 -26.05 8.51 7.32
CA THR A 354 -26.51 8.19 5.95
C THR A 354 -27.99 7.82 5.97
N SER A 355 -28.77 8.37 5.04
CA SER A 355 -30.21 8.07 4.97
C SER A 355 -30.46 6.59 4.63
N PRO A 356 -31.56 5.99 5.12
CA PRO A 356 -31.94 4.63 4.72
C PRO A 356 -32.08 4.46 3.20
N ASP A 357 -32.54 5.49 2.48
CA ASP A 357 -32.64 5.50 1.01
C ASP A 357 -31.27 5.37 0.32
N ASP A 358 -30.27 6.12 0.79
CA ASP A 358 -28.91 6.06 0.27
C ASP A 358 -28.27 4.70 0.57
N GLN A 359 -28.50 4.18 1.78
CA GLN A 359 -28.03 2.85 2.16
C GLN A 359 -28.64 1.76 1.26
N PHE A 360 -29.92 1.86 0.92
CA PHE A 360 -30.59 0.93 0.02
C PHE A 360 -30.00 0.96 -1.39
N THR A 361 -29.75 2.17 -1.92
CA THR A 361 -29.13 2.35 -3.24
C THR A 361 -27.72 1.75 -3.28
N THR A 362 -26.93 2.04 -2.25
CA THR A 362 -25.57 1.52 -2.07
C THR A 362 -25.58 -0.02 -1.99
N TYR A 363 -26.49 -0.56 -1.18
CA TYR A 363 -26.68 -1.99 -0.99
C TYR A 363 -26.99 -2.69 -2.32
N LYS A 364 -27.96 -2.19 -3.09
CA LYS A 364 -28.32 -2.75 -4.40
C LYS A 364 -27.13 -2.75 -5.36
N GLN A 365 -26.39 -1.65 -5.43
CA GLN A 365 -25.22 -1.55 -6.31
C GLN A 365 -24.12 -2.56 -5.95
N ILE A 366 -23.80 -2.74 -4.67
CA ILE A 366 -22.75 -3.68 -4.24
C ILE A 366 -23.24 -5.12 -4.40
N ARG A 367 -24.49 -5.41 -4.04
CA ARG A 367 -25.08 -6.75 -4.19
C ARG A 367 -25.14 -7.16 -5.67
N GLU A 368 -25.48 -6.23 -6.56
CA GLU A 368 -25.46 -6.45 -8.01
C GLU A 368 -24.04 -6.69 -8.55
N ARG A 369 -23.03 -5.99 -8.01
CA ARG A 369 -21.64 -6.12 -8.44
C ARG A 369 -20.98 -7.42 -7.96
N PHE A 370 -21.38 -7.93 -6.80
CA PHE A 370 -20.75 -9.10 -6.15
C PHE A 370 -21.77 -10.23 -5.89
N LYS A 371 -22.57 -10.57 -6.89
CA LYS A 371 -23.62 -11.62 -6.79
C LYS A 371 -23.10 -13.01 -6.46
N ASP A 372 -21.87 -13.31 -6.88
CA ASP A 372 -21.29 -14.65 -6.73
C ASP A 372 -20.89 -14.95 -5.28
N HIS A 373 -20.78 -13.92 -4.43
CA HIS A 373 -20.45 -14.06 -3.02
C HIS A 373 -21.65 -14.60 -2.23
N LEU A 374 -21.39 -15.27 -1.09
CA LEU A 374 -22.46 -15.57 -0.15
C LEU A 374 -22.73 -14.33 0.71
N TRP A 375 -24.01 -13.98 0.81
CA TRP A 375 -24.49 -12.78 1.48
C TRP A 375 -25.26 -13.15 2.74
N LEU A 376 -25.05 -12.36 3.78
CA LEU A 376 -25.90 -12.31 4.97
C LEU A 376 -26.16 -10.85 5.31
N ASP A 377 -27.43 -10.52 5.56
CA ASP A 377 -27.86 -9.16 5.87
C ASP A 377 -28.19 -9.04 7.36
N ALA A 378 -27.70 -7.98 8.01
CA ALA A 378 -27.96 -7.69 9.41
C ALA A 378 -28.42 -6.24 9.59
N VAL A 379 -29.54 -6.04 10.29
CA VAL A 379 -30.05 -4.73 10.70
C VAL A 379 -29.52 -4.43 12.10
N SER A 380 -28.54 -3.54 12.18
CA SER A 380 -27.92 -3.08 13.41
C SER A 380 -28.78 -2.04 14.13
N LYS A 381 -28.51 -1.83 15.43
CA LYS A 381 -29.21 -0.86 16.30
C LYS A 381 -30.73 -1.06 16.30
N CYS A 382 -31.19 -2.31 16.23
CA CYS A 382 -32.63 -2.60 16.20
C CYS A 382 -33.36 -2.13 17.47
N ASP A 383 -32.64 -1.91 18.58
CA ASP A 383 -33.17 -1.32 19.82
C ASP A 383 -33.71 0.12 19.66
N LEU A 384 -33.31 0.81 18.60
CA LEU A 384 -33.75 2.18 18.30
C LEU A 384 -34.91 2.25 17.31
N LEU A 385 -35.28 1.11 16.71
CA LEU A 385 -36.36 1.07 15.74
C LEU A 385 -37.69 1.15 16.48
N GLN A 386 -38.45 2.22 16.19
CA GLN A 386 -39.81 2.34 16.69
C GLN A 386 -40.72 1.41 15.87
N GLU A 387 -41.46 0.53 16.54
CA GLU A 387 -42.53 -0.22 15.91
C GLU A 387 -43.60 0.78 15.44
N SER A 388 -43.71 0.98 14.13
CA SER A 388 -44.81 1.77 13.57
C SER A 388 -46.12 1.02 13.81
N PRO A 389 -47.16 1.64 14.40
CA PRO A 389 -48.39 0.95 14.79
C PRO A 389 -49.29 0.47 13.63
N ASP A 390 -48.96 0.77 12.38
CA ASP A 390 -49.82 0.44 11.24
C ASP A 390 -49.25 -0.69 10.38
N GLY A 391 -49.89 -1.87 10.53
CA GLY A 391 -49.76 -3.08 9.72
C GLY A 391 -50.31 -2.94 8.30
N THR A 392 -50.02 -1.83 7.62
CA THR A 392 -50.36 -1.64 6.22
C THR A 392 -49.11 -1.89 5.38
N SER A 393 -49.19 -2.89 4.49
CA SER A 393 -48.16 -3.24 3.52
C SER A 393 -47.72 -2.01 2.74
N ALA A 394 -46.50 -1.52 2.99
CA ALA A 394 -45.92 -0.49 2.13
C ALA A 394 -45.81 -1.06 0.70
N PRO A 395 -46.41 -0.42 -0.32
CA PRO A 395 -46.43 -0.96 -1.68
C PRO A 395 -45.04 -0.98 -2.33
N ASP A 396 -44.17 -0.05 -1.94
CA ASP A 396 -42.85 0.12 -2.55
C ASP A 396 -41.75 -0.63 -1.81
N GLU A 397 -40.82 -1.21 -2.58
CA GLU A 397 -39.67 -1.97 -2.08
C GLU A 397 -38.81 -1.17 -1.09
N ILE A 398 -38.63 0.14 -1.35
CA ILE A 398 -37.91 1.07 -0.45
C ILE A 398 -38.66 1.22 0.88
N GLY A 399 -39.99 1.27 0.86
CA GLY A 399 -40.82 1.38 2.05
C GLY A 399 -40.71 0.13 2.94
N ARG A 400 -40.65 -1.06 2.32
CA ARG A 400 -40.38 -2.32 3.03
C ARG A 400 -38.98 -2.34 3.63
N TYR A 401 -37.96 -1.97 2.85
CA TYR A 401 -36.58 -1.89 3.33
C TYR A 401 -36.42 -0.95 4.52
N LYS A 402 -37.05 0.23 4.50
CA LYS A 402 -36.99 1.20 5.61
C LYS A 402 -37.54 0.67 6.93
N ARG A 403 -38.52 -0.23 6.86
CA ARG A 403 -39.21 -0.77 8.03
C ARG A 403 -38.54 -2.04 8.56
N PHE A 404 -38.21 -2.97 7.67
CA PHE A 404 -37.80 -4.32 8.04
C PHE A 404 -36.37 -4.68 7.60
N GLY A 405 -35.75 -3.86 6.75
CA GLY A 405 -34.51 -4.20 6.06
C GLY A 405 -34.76 -5.15 4.87
N PRO A 406 -33.70 -5.75 4.31
CA PRO A 406 -33.81 -6.80 3.31
C PRO A 406 -34.54 -8.04 3.85
N ASP A 407 -35.22 -8.75 2.95
CA ASP A 407 -35.89 -10.02 3.29
C ASP A 407 -34.86 -11.05 3.80
N GLY A 408 -35.13 -11.63 4.97
CA GLY A 408 -34.22 -12.59 5.63
C GLY A 408 -33.11 -11.95 6.47
N SER A 409 -33.11 -10.62 6.63
CA SER A 409 -32.15 -9.93 7.49
C SER A 409 -32.34 -10.25 8.97
N ILE A 410 -31.23 -10.29 9.71
CA ILE A 410 -31.22 -10.54 11.15
C ILE A 410 -31.19 -9.21 11.89
N HIS A 411 -32.14 -9.00 12.80
CA HIS A 411 -32.19 -7.78 13.61
C HIS A 411 -31.28 -7.96 14.82
N VAL A 412 -30.28 -7.09 14.95
CA VAL A 412 -29.25 -7.19 15.98
C VAL A 412 -29.05 -5.87 16.71
N SER A 413 -28.87 -5.96 18.02
CA SER A 413 -28.40 -4.85 18.83
C SER A 413 -27.25 -5.30 19.72
N VAL A 414 -26.10 -4.64 19.53
CA VAL A 414 -24.92 -4.84 20.37
C VAL A 414 -25.17 -4.35 21.79
N LYS A 415 -26.01 -3.32 21.96
CA LYS A 415 -26.23 -2.66 23.25
C LYS A 415 -27.18 -3.46 24.14
N SER A 416 -28.24 -4.03 23.57
CA SER A 416 -29.22 -4.86 24.29
C SER A 416 -28.96 -6.36 24.16
N GLU A 417 -27.87 -6.75 23.49
CA GLU A 417 -27.49 -8.14 23.20
C GLU A 417 -28.54 -8.95 22.41
N LEU A 418 -29.49 -8.26 21.77
CA LEU A 418 -30.58 -8.89 21.01
C LEU A 418 -30.09 -9.41 19.65
N GLY A 419 -30.52 -10.62 19.28
CA GLY A 419 -30.25 -11.23 17.97
C GLY A 419 -28.81 -11.67 17.71
N ILE A 420 -27.91 -11.49 18.69
CA ILE A 420 -26.48 -11.80 18.54
C ILE A 420 -26.24 -13.30 18.35
N ASP A 421 -26.93 -14.16 19.10
CA ASP A 421 -26.73 -15.60 19.01
C ASP A 421 -27.26 -16.19 17.70
N GLU A 422 -28.39 -15.67 17.21
CA GLU A 422 -28.90 -16.01 15.87
C GLU A 422 -27.91 -15.58 14.78
N LEU A 423 -27.37 -14.35 14.88
CA LEU A 423 -26.36 -13.86 13.94
C LEU A 423 -25.11 -14.75 13.96
N LYS A 424 -24.61 -15.11 15.14
CA LYS A 424 -23.46 -16.02 15.28
C LYS A 424 -23.75 -17.37 14.62
N ALA A 425 -24.93 -17.94 14.81
CA ALA A 425 -25.31 -19.20 14.18
C ALA A 425 -25.30 -19.10 12.64
N LYS A 426 -25.99 -18.11 12.06
CA LYS A 426 -26.01 -17.95 10.59
C LYS A 426 -24.63 -17.61 10.01
N VAL A 427 -23.80 -16.85 10.72
CA VAL A 427 -22.41 -16.58 10.31
C VAL A 427 -21.58 -17.86 10.28
N ARG A 428 -21.77 -18.79 11.23
CA ARG A 428 -21.09 -20.08 11.22
C ARG A 428 -21.46 -20.88 9.97
N ASP A 429 -22.75 -20.98 9.67
CA ASP A 429 -23.24 -21.73 8.50
C ASP A 429 -22.73 -21.12 7.19
N LEU A 430 -22.69 -19.78 7.12
CA LEU A 430 -22.15 -19.03 5.99
C LEU A 430 -20.67 -19.31 5.78
N LEU A 431 -19.87 -19.31 6.84
CA LEU A 431 -18.43 -19.57 6.79
C LEU A 431 -18.10 -21.02 6.41
N LEU A 432 -18.84 -21.99 6.95
CA LEU A 432 -18.72 -23.40 6.57
C LEU A 432 -19.05 -23.59 5.07
N SER A 433 -20.10 -22.92 4.59
CA SER A 433 -20.48 -22.95 3.18
C SER A 433 -19.41 -22.33 2.28
N GLN A 434 -18.80 -21.22 2.70
CA GLN A 434 -17.68 -20.62 1.95
C GLN A 434 -16.45 -21.51 1.92
N MET A 435 -16.13 -22.16 3.04
CA MET A 435 -14.99 -23.06 3.09
C MET A 435 -15.18 -24.28 2.18
N ALA A 436 -16.40 -24.83 2.12
CA ALA A 436 -16.75 -25.88 1.17
C ALA A 436 -16.59 -25.41 -0.29
N ARG A 437 -17.00 -24.17 -0.60
CA ARG A 437 -16.78 -23.57 -1.94
C ARG A 437 -15.31 -23.48 -2.31
N ILE A 438 -14.46 -22.97 -1.40
CA ILE A 438 -13.00 -22.88 -1.63
C ILE A 438 -12.39 -24.27 -1.83
N GLY A 439 -12.83 -25.26 -1.05
CA GLY A 439 -12.41 -26.66 -1.20
C GLY A 439 -12.74 -27.24 -2.58
N SER A 440 -13.94 -26.97 -3.10
CA SER A 440 -14.38 -27.47 -4.42
C SER A 440 -13.63 -26.84 -5.60
N GLN A 441 -13.31 -25.54 -5.53
CA GLN A 441 -12.51 -24.86 -6.55
C GLN A 441 -11.08 -25.41 -6.61
N LYS A 442 -10.53 -25.78 -5.44
CA LYS A 442 -9.19 -26.38 -5.39
C LYS A 442 -9.13 -27.75 -6.08
N SER A 443 -10.18 -28.57 -5.98
CA SER A 443 -10.21 -29.87 -6.67
C SER A 443 -10.29 -29.71 -8.20
N SER A 444 -11.07 -28.75 -8.70
CA SER A 444 -11.15 -28.48 -10.14
C SER A 444 -9.82 -27.95 -10.71
N ASP A 445 -9.13 -27.07 -9.98
CA ASP A 445 -7.84 -26.51 -10.43
C ASP A 445 -6.72 -27.57 -10.48
N ILE A 446 -6.82 -28.61 -9.65
CA ILE A 446 -5.87 -29.74 -9.65
C ILE A 446 -6.17 -30.69 -10.82
N GLU A 447 -7.43 -30.93 -11.13
CA GLU A 447 -7.84 -31.77 -12.26
C GLU A 447 -7.53 -31.14 -13.63
N GLU A 448 -7.69 -29.81 -13.79
CA GLU A 448 -7.28 -29.12 -15.03
C GLU A 448 -5.75 -29.01 -15.21
N ALA A 449 -4.98 -29.16 -14.14
CA ALA A 449 -3.52 -29.11 -14.17
C ALA A 449 -2.85 -30.49 -14.32
N SER A 450 -3.65 -31.57 -14.31
CA SER A 450 -3.23 -32.96 -14.48
C SER A 450 -3.46 -33.41 -15.92
#